data_AF-A0AAW1PZQ6-F1
#
_entry.id   AF-A0AAW1PZQ6-F1
#
_cell.length_a   1.000
_cell.length_b   1.000
_cell.length_c   1.000
_cell.angle_alpha   90.00
_cell.angle_beta   90.00
_cell.angle_gamma   90.00
#
_symmetry.space_group_name_H-M   'P 1'
#
loop_
_entity.id
_entity.type
_entity.pdbx_description
1 polymer ?
#
loop_
_entity_poly.entity_id
_entity_poly.type
_entity_poly.pdbx_seq_one_letter_code
_entity_poly.pdbx_strand_id
1 'polypeptide(L)'
;MNNATNVKTTAKLPQNVDVDTFTGVLFQWANTLTTSGQNMPFALPIRTDKTGNGFQMSLLRMRDRDFVSVGDLVASVEQESIGNVLYVRFFEGEGSGMDRQTAASTDVRERLKINLSGLVDIPLIMDTMRAAIPKAVAQSRT
;
A
#
# COMPACT_ATOMS: atom_id res chain seq x y z
N MET A 1 18.85 -2.95 0.36
CA MET A 1 17.97 -4.05 0.78
C MET A 1 16.79 -3.42 1.49
N ASN A 2 15.61 -3.45 0.88
CA ASN A 2 14.42 -2.77 1.43
C ASN A 2 13.87 -3.58 2.60
N ASN A 3 13.93 -2.96 3.76
CA ASN A 3 13.49 -3.50 5.03
C ASN A 3 11.95 -3.42 5.10
N ALA A 4 11.25 -4.46 4.65
CA ALA A 4 9.80 -4.59 4.78
C ALA A 4 9.44 -5.29 6.09
N THR A 5 8.44 -4.79 6.82
CA THR A 5 7.77 -5.53 7.89
C THR A 5 6.36 -5.83 7.44
N ASN A 6 6.03 -7.11 7.53
CA ASN A 6 4.80 -7.71 7.04
C ASN A 6 3.58 -7.21 7.83
N VAL A 7 2.98 -6.10 7.40
CA VAL A 7 1.51 -6.08 7.27
C VAL A 7 1.21 -6.85 6.00
N LYS A 8 1.40 -8.17 6.05
CA LYS A 8 1.21 -9.04 4.90
C LYS A 8 -0.27 -9.36 4.80
N THR A 9 -1.00 -8.54 4.06
CA THR A 9 -2.24 -9.04 3.47
C THR A 9 -1.86 -9.79 2.21
N THR A 10 -2.04 -11.10 2.24
CA THR A 10 -1.91 -11.95 1.05
C THR A 10 -3.25 -12.48 0.63
N ALA A 11 -3.48 -12.46 -0.68
CA ALA A 11 -4.60 -13.15 -1.29
C ALA A 11 -4.07 -14.01 -2.45
N LYS A 12 -4.26 -15.33 -2.37
CA LYS A 12 -4.09 -16.19 -3.53
C LYS A 12 -5.17 -15.83 -4.54
N LEU A 13 -4.77 -15.54 -5.78
CA LEU A 13 -5.69 -15.24 -6.86
C LEU A 13 -6.24 -16.55 -7.45
N PRO A 14 -7.50 -16.59 -7.90
CA PRO A 14 -8.01 -17.67 -8.74
C PRO A 14 -7.17 -17.81 -10.02
N GLN A 15 -7.09 -19.04 -10.56
CA GLN A 15 -6.25 -19.33 -11.73
C GLN A 15 -6.69 -18.61 -13.01
N ASN A 16 -7.98 -18.27 -13.14
CA ASN A 16 -8.55 -17.62 -14.31
C ASN A 16 -8.60 -16.07 -14.20
N VAL A 17 -7.76 -15.49 -13.34
CA VAL A 17 -7.64 -14.03 -13.23
C VAL A 17 -6.59 -13.52 -14.21
N ASP A 18 -7.00 -12.61 -15.08
CA ASP A 18 -6.10 -11.78 -15.87
C ASP A 18 -5.40 -10.78 -14.93
N VAL A 19 -4.09 -10.94 -14.76
CA VAL A 19 -3.29 -10.18 -13.78
C VAL A 19 -3.20 -8.70 -14.14
N ASP A 20 -3.13 -8.36 -15.42
CA ASP A 20 -3.01 -6.98 -15.87
C ASP A 20 -4.31 -6.20 -15.64
N THR A 21 -5.44 -6.84 -15.93
CA THR A 21 -6.78 -6.31 -15.63
C THR A 21 -6.96 -6.17 -14.13
N PHE A 22 -6.58 -7.19 -13.35
CA PHE A 22 -6.71 -7.19 -11.90
C PHE A 22 -5.92 -6.05 -11.23
N THR A 23 -4.64 -5.92 -11.59
CA THR A 23 -3.77 -4.86 -11.07
C THR A 23 -4.22 -3.49 -11.56
N GLY A 24 -4.74 -3.39 -12.78
CA GLY A 24 -5.37 -2.19 -13.31
C GLY A 24 -6.59 -1.74 -12.50
N VAL A 25 -7.54 -2.63 -12.22
CA VAL A 25 -8.75 -2.32 -11.44
C VAL A 25 -8.39 -1.92 -10.01
N LEU A 26 -7.44 -2.61 -9.37
CA LEU A 26 -6.98 -2.23 -8.03
C LEU A 26 -6.25 -0.87 -8.02
N PHE A 27 -5.42 -0.58 -9.02
CA PHE A 27 -4.79 0.75 -9.13
C PHE A 27 -5.84 1.85 -9.31
N GLN A 28 -6.89 1.61 -10.12
CA GLN A 28 -8.00 2.57 -10.26
C GLN A 28 -8.72 2.78 -8.94
N TRP A 29 -9.02 1.70 -8.20
CA TRP A 29 -9.57 1.82 -6.85
C TRP A 29 -8.69 2.70 -5.95
N ALA A 30 -7.38 2.47 -5.92
CA ALA A 30 -6.46 3.24 -5.09
C ALA A 30 -6.47 4.75 -5.42
N ASN A 31 -6.59 5.12 -6.71
CA ASN A 31 -6.76 6.51 -7.12
C ASN A 31 -8.09 7.12 -6.65
N THR A 32 -9.17 6.34 -6.62
CA THR A 32 -10.50 6.85 -6.21
C THR A 32 -10.65 7.10 -4.71
N LEU A 33 -9.69 6.64 -3.89
CA LEU A 33 -9.70 6.91 -2.45
C LEU A 33 -9.51 8.40 -2.15
N THR A 34 -8.63 9.05 -2.93
CA THR A 34 -8.24 10.46 -2.76
C THR A 34 -8.86 11.38 -3.82
N THR A 35 -9.33 10.82 -4.93
CA THR A 35 -9.93 11.56 -6.05
C THR A 35 -11.32 11.01 -6.36
N SER A 36 -12.25 11.87 -6.77
CA SER A 36 -13.53 11.50 -7.40
C SER A 36 -14.24 10.23 -6.86
N GLY A 37 -15.11 10.40 -5.86
CA GLY A 37 -16.07 9.38 -5.45
C GLY A 37 -16.11 9.19 -3.94
N GLN A 38 -15.03 8.69 -3.33
CA GLN A 38 -15.00 8.46 -1.88
C GLN A 38 -14.54 9.67 -1.07
N ASN A 39 -13.70 10.54 -1.63
CA ASN A 39 -13.16 11.75 -0.97
C ASN A 39 -12.79 11.49 0.50
N MET A 40 -12.04 10.41 0.74
CA MET A 40 -11.76 9.99 2.11
C MET A 40 -10.95 11.07 2.84
N PRO A 41 -11.31 11.41 4.09
CA PRO A 41 -10.62 12.44 4.86
C PRO A 41 -9.33 11.86 5.46
N PHE A 42 -8.34 11.58 4.61
CA PHE A 42 -7.03 11.12 5.07
C PHE A 42 -6.30 12.23 5.83
N ALA A 43 -5.62 11.85 6.91
CA ALA A 43 -4.78 12.76 7.69
C ALA A 43 -3.56 13.25 6.90
N LEU A 44 -3.04 12.43 5.99
CA LEU A 44 -1.93 12.76 5.10
C LEU A 44 -2.34 12.76 3.63
N PRO A 45 -1.79 13.65 2.79
CA PRO A 45 -1.89 13.52 1.35
C PRO A 45 -1.32 12.17 0.89
N ILE A 46 -1.95 11.56 -0.11
CA ILE A 46 -1.53 10.28 -0.67
C ILE A 46 -1.25 10.46 -2.16
N ARG A 47 -0.13 9.91 -2.63
CA ARG A 47 0.17 9.73 -4.05
C ARG A 47 0.10 8.25 -4.39
N THR A 48 -0.51 7.93 -5.52
CA THR A 48 -0.59 6.56 -6.02
C THR A 48 0.11 6.47 -7.37
N ASP A 49 1.04 5.52 -7.48
CA ASP A 49 1.87 5.30 -8.67
C ASP A 49 1.68 3.86 -9.17
N LYS A 50 1.45 3.68 -10.46
CA LYS A 50 1.33 2.34 -11.07
C LYS A 50 2.72 1.71 -11.19
N THR A 51 2.82 0.41 -10.91
CA THR A 51 4.05 -0.37 -11.11
C THR A 51 3.81 -1.48 -12.15
N GLY A 52 4.86 -2.21 -12.53
CA GLY A 52 4.76 -3.26 -13.54
C GLY A 52 3.80 -4.40 -13.18
N ASN A 53 3.66 -4.74 -11.90
CA ASN A 53 2.82 -5.83 -11.42
C ASN A 53 1.85 -5.39 -10.30
N GLY A 54 1.51 -4.11 -10.22
CA GLY A 54 0.64 -3.57 -9.18
C GLY A 54 0.70 -2.04 -9.07
N PHE A 55 0.77 -1.55 -7.83
CA PHE A 55 0.84 -0.11 -7.54
C PHE A 55 1.49 0.17 -6.18
N GLN A 56 1.90 1.43 -5.98
CA GLN A 56 2.39 1.96 -4.72
C GLN A 56 1.50 3.12 -4.28
N MET A 57 1.16 3.18 -2.99
CA MET A 57 0.56 4.33 -2.33
C MET A 57 1.55 4.90 -1.33
N SER A 58 1.97 6.15 -1.53
CA SER A 58 2.86 6.90 -0.64
C SER A 58 2.07 7.88 0.21
N LEU A 59 2.21 7.78 1.53
CA LEU A 59 1.66 8.76 2.47
C LEU A 59 2.69 9.89 2.61
N LEU A 60 2.28 11.13 2.34
CA LEU A 60 3.21 12.23 2.14
C LEU A 60 3.17 13.23 3.29
N ARG A 61 4.32 13.85 3.57
CA ARG A 61 4.42 15.06 4.39
C ARG A 61 5.30 16.09 3.71
N MET A 62 5.04 17.35 4.01
CA MET A 62 5.89 18.43 3.55
C MET A 62 7.17 18.51 4.40
N ARG A 63 8.33 18.56 3.72
CA ARG A 63 9.66 18.80 4.30
C ARG A 63 10.39 19.78 3.39
N ASP A 64 10.78 20.93 3.93
CA ASP A 64 11.57 21.94 3.19
C ASP A 64 11.00 22.31 1.81
N ARG A 65 9.67 22.45 1.72
CA ARG A 65 8.89 22.75 0.50
C ARG A 65 8.76 21.62 -0.52
N ASP A 66 9.20 20.41 -0.20
CA ASP A 66 8.95 19.21 -0.99
C ASP A 66 8.06 18.20 -0.24
N PHE A 67 7.44 17.27 -0.95
CA PHE A 67 6.68 16.17 -0.36
C PHE A 67 7.53 14.91 -0.30
N VAL A 68 7.73 14.40 0.91
CA VAL A 68 8.45 13.15 1.15
C VAL A 68 7.49 12.08 1.65
N SER A 69 7.71 10.83 1.23
CA SER A 69 6.96 9.70 1.77
C SER A 69 7.37 9.44 3.22
N VAL A 70 6.39 9.33 4.11
CA VAL A 70 6.59 8.88 5.50
C VAL A 70 6.32 7.38 5.66
N GLY A 71 5.76 6.75 4.65
CA GLY A 71 5.47 5.32 4.57
C GLY A 71 4.79 4.97 3.25
N ASP A 72 5.14 3.81 2.71
CA ASP A 72 4.62 3.32 1.43
C ASP A 72 3.89 1.99 1.61
N LEU A 73 2.69 1.89 1.04
CA LEU A 73 1.98 0.62 0.82
C LEU A 73 2.21 0.19 -0.63
N VAL A 74 2.81 -0.97 -0.83
CA VAL A 74 3.06 -1.54 -2.16
C VAL A 74 2.22 -2.79 -2.32
N ALA A 75 1.35 -2.77 -3.31
CA ALA A 75 0.59 -3.93 -3.76
C ALA A 75 1.23 -4.50 -5.02
N SER A 76 1.56 -5.79 -5.02
CA SER A 76 2.18 -6.49 -6.15
C SER A 76 1.61 -7.89 -6.31
N VAL A 77 1.40 -8.33 -7.55
CA VAL A 77 1.11 -9.73 -7.87
C VAL A 77 2.42 -10.44 -8.21
N GLU A 78 2.68 -11.52 -7.51
CA GLU A 78 3.87 -12.36 -7.68
C GLU A 78 3.47 -13.80 -7.95
N GLN A 79 4.19 -14.45 -8.87
CA GLN A 79 3.99 -15.85 -9.19
C GLN A 79 4.69 -16.72 -8.14
N GLU A 80 3.91 -17.57 -7.47
CA GLU A 80 4.40 -18.53 -6.47
C GLU A 80 4.13 -19.96 -6.94
N SER A 81 4.66 -20.96 -6.21
CA SER A 81 4.38 -22.38 -6.47
C SER A 81 2.91 -22.74 -6.41
N ILE A 82 2.09 -21.94 -5.72
CA ILE A 82 0.65 -22.13 -5.54
C ILE A 82 -0.20 -21.32 -6.52
N GLY A 83 0.41 -20.59 -7.45
CA GLY A 83 -0.24 -19.66 -8.38
C GLY A 83 0.10 -18.19 -8.11
N ASN A 84 -0.63 -17.28 -8.74
CA ASN A 84 -0.48 -15.84 -8.52
C ASN A 84 -0.97 -15.44 -7.13
N VAL A 85 -0.18 -14.65 -6.42
CA VAL A 85 -0.47 -14.14 -5.08
C VAL A 85 -0.36 -12.62 -5.08
N LEU A 86 -1.42 -11.94 -4.65
CA LEU A 86 -1.35 -10.54 -4.29
C LEU A 86 -0.64 -10.41 -2.94
N TYR A 87 0.44 -9.64 -2.92
CA TYR A 87 1.10 -9.15 -1.72
C TYR A 87 0.80 -7.68 -1.51
N VAL A 88 0.44 -7.32 -0.29
CA VAL A 88 0.45 -5.93 0.16
C VAL A 88 1.53 -5.81 1.23
N ARG A 89 2.46 -4.88 1.06
CA ARG A 89 3.63 -4.70 1.95
C ARG A 89 3.78 -3.25 2.33
N PHE A 90 4.21 -3.02 3.57
CA PHE A 90 4.55 -1.70 4.08
C PHE A 90 6.07 -1.48 4.06
N PHE A 91 6.49 -0.30 3.61
CA PHE A 91 7.87 0.15 3.59
C PHE A 91 8.03 1.49 4.31
N GLU A 92 9.19 1.65 4.94
CA GLU A 92 9.61 2.91 5.55
C GLU A 92 9.94 3.93 4.44
N GLY A 93 9.24 5.07 4.45
CA GLY A 93 9.54 6.18 3.55
C GLY A 93 10.71 7.03 4.05
N GLU A 94 11.28 7.87 3.19
CA GLU A 94 12.41 8.73 3.52
C GLU A 94 12.13 9.72 4.67
N GLY A 95 10.89 10.22 4.75
CA GLY A 95 10.41 11.09 5.81
C GLY A 95 9.95 10.35 7.07
N SER A 96 10.18 9.04 7.17
CA SER A 96 9.68 8.29 8.32
C SER A 96 10.37 8.72 9.61
N GLY A 97 9.57 8.93 10.65
CA GLY A 97 10.06 9.41 11.95
C GLY A 97 10.45 10.88 12.00
N MET A 98 10.04 11.72 11.02
CA MET A 98 10.26 13.18 11.09
C MET A 98 9.76 13.83 12.38
N ASP A 99 8.65 13.33 12.96
CA ASP A 99 8.11 13.83 14.23
C ASP A 99 8.62 13.07 15.47
N ARG A 100 9.56 12.13 15.29
CA ARG A 100 9.99 11.26 16.39
C ARG A 100 10.80 12.08 17.38
N GLN A 101 10.37 12.07 18.64
CA GLN A 101 11.08 12.74 19.74
C GLN A 101 12.24 11.90 20.30
N THR A 102 12.30 10.63 19.94
CA THR A 102 13.31 9.66 20.38
C THR A 102 14.09 9.10 19.21
N ALA A 103 15.24 8.47 19.48
CA ALA A 103 16.00 7.78 18.45
C ALA A 103 15.17 6.64 17.81
N ALA A 104 15.41 6.39 16.52
CA ALA A 104 14.83 5.25 15.83
C ALA A 104 15.31 3.93 16.46
N SER A 105 14.44 2.92 16.57
CA SER A 105 14.91 1.57 16.92
C SER A 105 15.86 1.06 15.83
N THR A 106 16.98 0.49 16.25
CA THR A 106 17.92 -0.21 15.37
C THR A 106 17.34 -1.54 14.88
N ASP A 107 16.41 -2.13 15.63
CA ASP A 107 15.60 -3.25 15.17
C ASP A 107 14.63 -2.76 14.09
N VAL A 108 14.85 -3.26 12.88
CA VAL A 108 14.06 -2.96 11.69
C VAL A 108 12.58 -3.26 11.89
N ARG A 109 12.24 -4.42 12.49
CA ARG A 109 10.86 -4.84 12.67
C ARG A 109 10.13 -3.98 13.68
N GLU A 110 10.82 -3.65 14.78
CA GLU A 110 10.28 -2.75 15.78
C GLU A 110 10.06 -1.35 15.21
N ARG A 111 11.06 -0.82 14.49
CA ARG A 111 10.96 0.50 13.84
C ARG A 111 9.78 0.59 12.87
N LEU A 112 9.62 -0.43 12.02
CA LEU A 112 8.51 -0.47 11.07
C LEU A 112 7.15 -0.60 11.76
N LYS A 113 7.05 -1.37 12.86
CA LYS A 113 5.83 -1.44 13.67
C LYS A 113 5.47 -0.09 14.27
N ILE A 114 6.46 0.64 14.78
CA ILE A 114 6.26 1.99 15.35
C ILE A 114 5.80 2.95 14.25
N ASN A 115 6.49 2.97 13.11
CA ASN A 115 6.14 3.84 11.98
C ASN A 115 4.75 3.55 11.46
N LEU A 116 4.41 2.27 11.25
CA LEU A 116 3.09 1.84 10.84
C LEU A 116 2.01 2.29 11.82
N SER A 117 2.23 2.09 13.13
CA SER A 117 1.26 2.46 14.18
C SER A 117 1.02 3.98 14.24
N GLY A 118 1.98 4.79 13.80
CA GLY A 118 1.86 6.24 13.73
C GLY A 118 1.08 6.76 12.52
N LEU A 119 0.81 5.92 11.52
CA LEU A 119 0.09 6.29 10.30
C LEU A 119 -1.39 5.90 10.41
N VAL A 120 -2.19 6.81 10.94
CA VAL A 120 -3.61 6.59 11.28
C VAL A 120 -4.51 6.24 10.09
N ASP A 121 -4.10 6.56 8.87
CA ASP A 121 -4.85 6.28 7.64
C ASP A 121 -4.69 4.84 7.15
N ILE A 122 -3.60 4.15 7.54
CA ILE A 122 -3.29 2.81 7.04
C ILE A 122 -4.41 1.80 7.35
N PRO A 123 -4.98 1.73 8.57
CA PRO A 123 -6.10 0.83 8.84
C PRO A 123 -7.30 1.06 7.91
N LEU A 124 -7.65 2.32 7.61
CA LEU A 124 -8.77 2.67 6.72
C LEU A 124 -8.48 2.26 5.27
N ILE A 125 -7.25 2.51 4.79
CA ILE A 125 -6.82 2.07 3.45
C ILE A 125 -6.89 0.54 3.34
N MET A 126 -6.40 -0.18 4.36
CA MET A 126 -6.41 -1.65 4.34
C MET A 126 -7.82 -2.24 4.43
N ASP A 127 -8.72 -1.61 5.20
CA ASP A 127 -10.12 -2.04 5.28
C ASP A 127 -10.85 -1.87 3.95
N THR A 128 -10.69 -0.72 3.31
CA THR A 128 -11.29 -0.44 1.99
C THR A 128 -10.69 -1.33 0.89
N MET A 129 -9.40 -1.63 0.96
CA MET A 129 -8.72 -2.57 0.05
C MET A 129 -9.32 -3.97 0.14
N ARG A 130 -9.63 -4.44 1.37
CA ARG A 130 -10.25 -5.75 1.59
C ARG A 130 -11.56 -5.89 0.83
N ALA A 131 -12.35 -4.82 0.73
CA ALA A 131 -13.59 -4.80 -0.05
C ALA A 131 -13.36 -4.64 -1.56
N ALA A 132 -12.25 -4.03 -1.97
CA ALA A 132 -11.91 -3.81 -3.38
C ALA A 132 -11.37 -5.07 -4.07
N ILE A 133 -10.56 -5.88 -3.37
CA ILE A 133 -9.95 -7.12 -3.89
C ILE A 133 -10.98 -8.06 -4.56
N PRO A 134 -12.10 -8.45 -3.92
CA PRO A 134 -13.06 -9.37 -4.56
C PRO A 134 -13.75 -8.74 -5.78
N LYS A 135 -13.95 -7.42 -5.81
CA LYS A 135 -14.50 -6.71 -6.96
C LYS A 135 -13.53 -6.72 -8.13
N ALA A 136 -12.24 -6.48 -7.86
CA ALA A 136 -11.18 -6.58 -8.86
C ALA A 136 -11.07 -8.01 -9.42
N VAL A 137 -11.14 -9.03 -8.55
CA VAL A 137 -11.18 -10.43 -9.00
C VAL A 137 -12.38 -10.67 -9.92
N ALA A 138 -13.59 -10.23 -9.55
CA ALA A 138 -14.79 -10.45 -10.35
C ALA A 138 -14.70 -9.82 -11.75
N GLN A 139 -14.10 -8.63 -11.87
CA GLN A 139 -13.93 -7.90 -13.14
C GLN A 139 -12.81 -8.45 -14.02
N SER A 140 -11.93 -9.29 -13.46
CA SER A 140 -10.71 -9.76 -14.14
C SER A 140 -10.77 -11.26 -14.46
N ARG A 141 -11.94 -11.88 -14.30
CA ARG A 141 -12.14 -13.29 -14.67
C ARG A 141 -12.34 -13.39 -16.17
N THR A 142 -11.52 -14.21 -16.80
CA THR A 142 -11.70 -14.70 -18.17
C THR A 142 -12.37 -16.07 -18.18
#